data_AF-A0A5J4UY37-F1
#
_entry.id   AF-A0A5J4UY37-F1
#
_cell.length_a   1.000
_cell.length_b   1.000
_cell.length_c   1.000
_cell.angle_alpha   90.00
_cell.angle_beta   90.00
_cell.angle_gamma   90.00
#
_symmetry.space_group_name_H-M   'P 1'
#
loop_
_entity.id
_entity.type
_entity.pdbx_description
1 polymer ?
#
loop_
_entity_poly.entity_id
_entity_poly.type
_entity_poly.pdbx_seq_one_letter_code
_entity_poly.pdbx_strand_id
1 'polypeptide(L)'
;MPIRFRFSIPLDDILVFSGFTDYPNSLFGDLKIKFKINSNAFIFAQVNPIISMAKYYTMNKTDLMASGPDKLKNIDLLFRNWSLGYQYTKQFTQMGCTADLITKLSIEQITDSRLKNLMCSINPVTLSIKNYVVTEVTANMSGYKATDDCLQRVREFYANKPFVVPSQRVEAWSFPTSVTTTGIRTSQNIPLSHVTDLCLLFPKDSRSTTCYENPCYHNMQVTTCGRNFPDMLMNTLDQQFFQMQLNASNLDLLFETTDEFEDALTTPINTASRRLNPHTDLTSFMITLQCERNSNGALTFDGLDTNNQNVSVEFRGAPIYQCDTDCYYNVDLKGKRPPPPILCSIHDTFWLFGPANGGSCVYDVNNTFDEVISQIQG
;
A
#
# COMPACT_ATOMS: atom_id res chain seq x y z
N MET A 1 -10.91 -12.90 -24.85
CA MET A 1 -10.91 -11.43 -25.00
C MET A 1 -9.94 -10.86 -23.97
N PRO A 2 -8.94 -10.04 -24.34
CA PRO A 2 -8.02 -9.45 -23.37
C PRO A 2 -8.76 -8.44 -22.47
N ILE A 3 -8.39 -8.41 -21.18
CA ILE A 3 -8.91 -7.40 -20.25
C ILE A 3 -8.32 -6.05 -20.66
N ARG A 4 -9.16 -5.01 -20.77
CA ARG A 4 -8.72 -3.67 -21.15
C ARG A 4 -8.66 -2.79 -19.91
N PHE A 5 -7.49 -2.21 -19.64
CA PHE A 5 -7.30 -1.31 -18.51
C PHE A 5 -7.06 0.13 -18.99
N ARG A 6 -7.61 1.07 -18.22
CA ARG A 6 -7.21 2.47 -18.22
C ARG A 6 -6.55 2.72 -16.89
N PHE A 7 -5.34 3.26 -16.87
CA PHE A 7 -4.61 3.52 -15.64
C PHE A 7 -4.55 5.01 -15.34
N SER A 8 -4.70 5.33 -14.07
CA SER A 8 -4.27 6.61 -13.51
C SER A 8 -2.98 6.32 -12.73
N ILE A 9 -1.89 7.02 -13.08
CA ILE A 9 -0.61 6.89 -12.39
C ILE A 9 -0.41 8.16 -11.57
N PRO A 10 -0.54 8.09 -10.24
CA PRO A 10 -0.16 9.19 -9.36
C PRO A 10 1.37 9.27 -9.33
N LEU A 11 1.95 10.20 -10.09
CA LEU A 11 3.41 10.33 -10.16
C LEU A 11 3.96 10.88 -8.83
N ASP A 12 3.18 11.68 -8.13
CA ASP A 12 3.44 12.18 -6.78
C ASP A 12 3.56 11.07 -5.73
N ASP A 13 2.87 9.94 -5.89
CA ASP A 13 2.94 8.80 -4.97
C ASP A 13 4.07 7.79 -5.31
N ILE A 14 4.83 8.02 -6.38
CA ILE A 14 5.95 7.14 -6.75
C ILE A 14 7.22 7.69 -6.12
N LEU A 15 7.87 6.89 -5.27
CA LEU A 15 9.10 7.27 -4.55
C LEU A 15 10.19 7.89 -5.46
N VAL A 16 10.35 7.37 -6.68
CA VAL A 16 11.33 7.89 -7.64
C VAL A 16 11.02 9.33 -8.08
N PHE A 17 9.76 9.77 -8.00
CA PHE A 17 9.30 11.09 -8.37
C PHE A 17 8.84 11.94 -7.17
N SER A 18 9.10 11.51 -5.93
CA SER A 18 8.58 12.16 -4.71
C SER A 18 8.93 13.65 -4.63
N GLY A 19 10.12 14.05 -5.07
CA GLY A 19 10.54 15.45 -5.10
C GLY A 19 10.02 16.27 -6.29
N PHE A 20 9.39 15.69 -7.31
CA PHE A 20 9.09 16.40 -8.57
C PHE A 20 7.98 17.45 -8.45
N THR A 21 7.08 17.30 -7.49
CA THR A 21 6.00 18.26 -7.22
C THR A 21 6.56 19.65 -6.86
N ASP A 22 7.75 19.69 -6.28
CA ASP A 22 8.42 20.93 -5.85
C ASP A 22 9.18 21.66 -6.95
N TYR A 23 9.36 21.03 -8.11
CA TYR A 23 10.15 21.59 -9.20
C TYR A 23 9.29 21.80 -10.45
N PRO A 24 9.18 23.04 -10.96
CA PRO A 24 8.33 23.31 -12.11
C PRO A 24 8.91 22.68 -13.39
N ASN A 25 8.03 22.14 -14.24
CA ASN A 25 8.38 21.56 -15.55
C ASN A 25 9.21 22.50 -16.45
N SER A 26 9.13 23.81 -16.22
CA SER A 26 9.95 24.80 -16.91
C SER A 26 11.46 24.57 -16.74
N LEU A 27 11.89 23.82 -15.72
CA LEU A 27 13.29 23.55 -15.41
C LEU A 27 13.94 22.46 -16.27
N PHE A 28 13.20 21.39 -16.55
CA PHE A 28 13.75 20.17 -17.15
C PHE A 28 13.11 19.79 -18.48
N GLY A 29 12.10 20.54 -18.94
CA GLY A 29 11.43 20.30 -20.21
C GLY A 29 10.59 19.02 -20.19
N ASP A 30 10.44 18.38 -21.35
CA ASP A 30 9.61 17.18 -21.50
C ASP A 30 10.35 15.93 -21.00
N LEU A 31 9.80 15.28 -19.97
CA LEU A 31 10.28 14.00 -19.46
C LEU A 31 9.55 12.83 -20.13
N LYS A 32 10.32 11.85 -20.62
CA LYS A 32 9.77 10.61 -21.16
C LYS A 32 10.03 9.46 -20.20
N ILE A 33 8.95 8.94 -19.61
CA ILE A 33 9.02 7.84 -18.64
C ILE A 33 8.63 6.54 -19.34
N LYS A 34 9.44 5.50 -19.14
CA LYS A 34 9.14 4.13 -19.55
C LYS A 34 8.99 3.27 -18.31
N PHE A 35 7.81 2.70 -18.10
CA PHE A 35 7.54 1.81 -16.99
C PHE A 35 7.06 0.45 -17.49
N LYS A 36 7.21 -0.56 -16.63
CA LYS A 36 6.68 -1.90 -16.83
C LYS A 36 5.72 -2.21 -15.70
N ILE A 37 4.56 -2.73 -16.04
CA ILE A 37 3.55 -3.11 -15.07
C ILE A 37 3.80 -4.54 -14.62
N ASN A 38 3.81 -4.75 -13.31
CA ASN A 38 3.83 -6.07 -12.73
C ASN A 38 2.39 -6.61 -12.66
N SER A 39 2.02 -7.53 -13.56
CA SER A 39 0.68 -8.13 -13.57
C SER A 39 0.34 -8.92 -12.30
N ASN A 40 1.36 -9.35 -11.54
CA ASN A 40 1.14 -10.05 -10.27
C ASN A 40 0.66 -9.10 -9.17
N ALA A 41 0.87 -7.78 -9.33
CA ALA A 41 0.43 -6.76 -8.39
C ALA A 41 -1.05 -6.38 -8.57
N PHE A 42 -1.76 -6.91 -9.57
CA PHE A 42 -3.18 -6.66 -9.70
C PHE A 42 -3.96 -7.26 -8.53
N ILE A 43 -4.96 -6.52 -8.05
CA ILE A 43 -5.84 -6.90 -6.96
C ILE A 43 -7.30 -6.89 -7.43
N PHE A 44 -8.16 -7.60 -6.72
CA PHE A 44 -9.60 -7.54 -6.92
C PHE A 44 -10.31 -7.57 -5.57
N ALA A 45 -11.49 -6.98 -5.51
CA ALA A 45 -12.42 -7.17 -4.41
C ALA A 45 -13.75 -7.63 -4.99
N GLN A 46 -14.44 -8.52 -4.28
CA GLN A 46 -15.83 -8.80 -4.62
C GLN A 46 -16.67 -7.58 -4.27
N VAL A 47 -17.69 -7.22 -5.07
CA VAL A 47 -18.62 -6.12 -4.75
C VAL A 47 -19.91 -6.67 -4.13
N ASN A 48 -20.51 -5.95 -3.18
CA ASN A 48 -21.79 -6.33 -2.59
C ASN A 48 -22.89 -6.32 -3.68
N PRO A 49 -23.53 -7.47 -3.96
CA PRO A 49 -24.49 -7.60 -5.05
C PRO A 49 -25.75 -6.74 -4.82
N ILE A 50 -26.19 -6.57 -3.58
CA ILE A 50 -27.37 -5.76 -3.25
C ILE A 50 -27.07 -4.28 -3.56
N ILE A 51 -25.93 -3.77 -3.10
CA ILE A 51 -25.51 -2.38 -3.35
C ILE A 51 -25.28 -2.15 -4.84
N SER A 52 -24.61 -3.07 -5.53
CA SER A 52 -24.37 -2.99 -6.97
C SER A 52 -25.68 -2.93 -7.76
N MET A 53 -26.66 -3.74 -7.38
CA MET A 53 -27.97 -3.76 -8.01
C MET A 53 -28.75 -2.47 -7.73
N ALA A 54 -28.70 -1.96 -6.50
CA ALA A 54 -29.32 -0.68 -6.14
C ALA A 54 -28.72 0.48 -6.95
N LYS A 55 -27.39 0.52 -7.10
CA LYS A 55 -26.69 1.52 -7.93
C LYS A 55 -27.10 1.41 -9.40
N TYR A 56 -27.11 0.20 -9.96
CA TYR A 56 -27.53 -0.04 -11.34
C TYR A 56 -28.95 0.51 -11.62
N TYR A 57 -29.92 0.22 -10.75
CA TYR A 57 -31.28 0.73 -10.93
C TYR A 57 -31.39 2.24 -10.72
N THR A 58 -30.59 2.81 -9.83
CA THR A 58 -30.55 4.27 -9.63
C THR A 58 -30.00 4.99 -10.87
N MET A 59 -28.95 4.46 -11.49
CA MET A 59 -28.32 5.05 -12.66
C MET A 59 -29.17 4.88 -13.93
N ASN A 60 -29.86 3.73 -14.08
CA ASN A 60 -30.72 3.44 -15.23
C ASN A 60 -32.20 3.76 -14.97
N LYS A 61 -32.47 4.76 -14.13
CA LYS A 61 -33.82 5.14 -13.69
C LYS A 61 -34.75 5.48 -14.86
N THR A 62 -34.24 5.96 -15.99
CA THR A 62 -35.01 6.24 -17.22
C THR A 62 -35.67 4.99 -17.80
N ASP A 63 -34.97 3.85 -17.82
CA ASP A 63 -35.50 2.57 -18.32
C ASP A 63 -36.60 2.00 -17.39
N LEU A 64 -36.53 2.34 -16.10
CA LEU A 64 -37.52 1.98 -15.09
C LEU A 64 -38.76 2.89 -15.11
N MET A 65 -38.57 4.21 -15.28
CA MET A 65 -39.65 5.19 -15.34
C MET A 65 -40.58 4.99 -16.54
N ALA A 66 -40.09 4.38 -17.63
CA ALA A 66 -40.92 3.91 -18.74
C ALA A 66 -41.99 2.87 -18.33
N SER A 67 -41.91 2.30 -17.12
CA SER A 67 -42.80 1.26 -16.62
C SER A 67 -43.64 1.63 -15.39
N GLY A 68 -43.74 2.93 -15.07
CA GLY A 68 -44.74 3.49 -14.13
C GLY A 68 -44.33 3.54 -12.64
N PRO A 69 -45.04 4.33 -11.80
CA PRO A 69 -44.66 4.62 -10.40
C PRO A 69 -44.71 3.41 -9.45
N ASP A 70 -45.57 2.42 -9.73
CA ASP A 70 -45.76 1.25 -8.86
C ASP A 70 -44.58 0.28 -8.90
N LYS A 71 -43.83 0.25 -10.01
CA LYS A 71 -42.64 -0.61 -10.14
C LYS A 71 -41.47 -0.11 -9.28
N LEU A 72 -41.31 1.21 -9.13
CA LEU A 72 -40.30 1.81 -8.26
C LEU A 72 -40.58 1.51 -6.78
N LYS A 73 -41.82 1.67 -6.33
CA LYS A 73 -42.23 1.28 -4.97
C LYS A 73 -41.98 -0.21 -4.69
N ASN A 74 -42.21 -1.07 -5.68
CA ASN A 74 -41.92 -2.50 -5.56
C ASN A 74 -40.42 -2.82 -5.50
N ILE A 75 -39.57 -2.04 -6.16
CA ILE A 75 -38.10 -2.18 -6.11
C ILE A 75 -37.56 -1.72 -4.74
N ASP A 76 -38.04 -0.60 -4.22
CA ASP A 76 -37.68 -0.13 -2.88
C ASP A 76 -38.11 -1.14 -1.80
N LEU A 77 -39.30 -1.72 -1.94
CA LEU A 77 -39.78 -2.83 -1.09
C LEU A 77 -38.94 -4.10 -1.25
N LEU A 78 -38.48 -4.42 -2.47
CA LEU A 78 -37.58 -5.56 -2.72
C LEU A 78 -36.25 -5.38 -1.98
N PHE A 79 -35.61 -4.21 -2.08
CA PHE A 79 -34.34 -3.94 -1.41
C PHE A 79 -34.45 -3.95 0.12
N ARG A 80 -35.54 -3.43 0.68
CA ARG A 80 -35.80 -3.49 2.13
C ARG A 80 -36.01 -4.91 2.65
N ASN A 81 -36.49 -5.80 1.80
CA ASN A 81 -36.82 -7.18 2.16
C ASN A 81 -35.71 -8.19 1.86
N TRP A 82 -34.59 -7.74 1.27
CA TRP A 82 -33.44 -8.58 0.97
C TRP A 82 -32.37 -8.43 2.03
N SER A 83 -32.00 -9.55 2.64
CA SER A 83 -30.81 -9.64 3.49
C SER A 83 -29.82 -10.63 2.88
N LEU A 84 -28.53 -10.32 2.98
CA LEU A 84 -27.45 -11.24 2.69
C LEU A 84 -27.25 -12.10 3.94
N GLY A 85 -27.46 -13.41 3.83
CA GLY A 85 -27.09 -14.36 4.89
C GLY A 85 -25.58 -14.56 5.02
N TYR A 86 -24.79 -13.95 4.13
CA TYR A 86 -23.33 -14.03 4.10
C TYR A 86 -22.69 -12.78 4.69
N GLN A 87 -21.72 -12.96 5.58
CA GLN A 87 -20.85 -11.88 6.05
C GLN A 87 -19.81 -11.57 4.97
N TYR A 88 -20.11 -10.51 4.22
CA TYR A 88 -19.30 -9.99 3.13
C TYR A 88 -18.04 -9.31 3.66
N THR A 89 -16.86 -9.76 3.22
CA THR A 89 -15.58 -9.09 3.47
C THR A 89 -15.35 -8.00 2.43
N LYS A 90 -14.87 -6.84 2.86
CA LYS A 90 -14.56 -5.71 1.95
C LYS A 90 -13.09 -5.64 1.53
N GLN A 91 -12.34 -6.69 1.79
CA GLN A 91 -10.90 -6.72 1.56
C GLN A 91 -10.55 -6.90 0.09
N PHE A 92 -9.42 -6.33 -0.31
CA PHE A 92 -8.80 -6.68 -1.57
C PHE A 92 -8.06 -8.02 -1.48
N THR A 93 -8.03 -8.74 -2.59
CA THR A 93 -7.30 -9.99 -2.76
C THR A 93 -6.34 -9.84 -3.92
N GLN A 94 -5.10 -10.27 -3.73
CA GLN A 94 -4.12 -10.33 -4.81
C GLN A 94 -4.55 -11.32 -5.89
N MET A 95 -4.44 -10.93 -7.16
CA MET A 95 -4.59 -11.87 -8.27
C MET A 95 -3.64 -13.07 -8.10
N GLY A 96 -4.16 -14.25 -8.35
CA GLY A 96 -3.49 -15.52 -8.10
C GLY A 96 -3.77 -16.10 -6.72
N CYS A 97 -4.10 -15.30 -5.71
CA CYS A 97 -4.50 -15.84 -4.40
C CYS A 97 -5.89 -16.49 -4.46
N THR A 98 -6.13 -17.44 -3.56
CA THR A 98 -7.46 -18.04 -3.37
C THR A 98 -8.26 -17.18 -2.41
N ALA A 99 -9.49 -16.84 -2.77
CA ALA A 99 -10.44 -16.15 -1.91
C ALA A 99 -11.82 -16.79 -2.01
N ASP A 100 -12.57 -16.71 -0.91
CA ASP A 100 -13.94 -17.19 -0.83
C ASP A 100 -14.87 -16.18 -1.52
N LEU A 101 -15.40 -16.58 -2.69
CA LEU A 101 -16.25 -15.72 -3.52
C LEU A 101 -17.67 -16.28 -3.64
N ILE A 102 -18.63 -15.37 -3.77
CA ILE A 102 -20.01 -15.73 -4.13
C ILE A 102 -20.01 -16.21 -5.58
N THR A 103 -20.23 -17.50 -5.79
CA THR A 103 -20.30 -18.11 -7.12
C THR A 103 -21.72 -18.32 -7.61
N LYS A 104 -22.70 -18.32 -6.69
CA LYS A 104 -24.12 -18.51 -7.01
C LYS A 104 -24.99 -17.70 -6.06
N LEU A 105 -26.02 -17.08 -6.62
CA LEU A 105 -27.08 -16.39 -5.90
C LEU A 105 -28.39 -17.17 -6.10
N SER A 106 -29.10 -17.46 -5.02
CA SER A 106 -30.45 -18.02 -5.03
C SER A 106 -31.36 -17.24 -4.10
N ILE A 107 -32.66 -17.23 -4.38
CA ILE A 107 -33.66 -16.55 -3.57
C ILE A 107 -34.45 -17.62 -2.81
N GLU A 108 -34.40 -17.56 -1.48
CA GLU A 108 -35.28 -18.36 -0.63
C GLU A 108 -36.34 -17.45 0.00
N GLN A 109 -37.60 -17.84 -0.15
CA GLN A 109 -38.71 -17.16 0.51
C GLN A 109 -38.80 -17.69 1.95
N ILE A 110 -38.61 -16.82 2.94
CA ILE A 110 -38.88 -17.18 4.33
C ILE A 110 -40.40 -17.29 4.46
N THR A 111 -40.88 -18.48 4.82
CA THR A 111 -42.29 -18.73 5.12
C THR A 111 -42.78 -17.73 6.18
N ASP A 112 -43.91 -17.09 5.90
CA ASP A 112 -44.64 -16.07 6.69
C ASP A 112 -44.12 -14.63 6.80
N SER A 113 -42.89 -14.26 6.44
CA SER A 113 -42.38 -12.90 6.76
C SER A 113 -42.35 -11.85 5.63
N ARG A 114 -42.79 -12.17 4.38
CA ARG A 114 -42.56 -11.35 3.15
C ARG A 114 -41.08 -11.02 2.84
N LEU A 115 -40.14 -11.34 3.74
CA LEU A 115 -38.70 -11.22 3.57
C LEU A 115 -38.18 -12.32 2.63
N LYS A 116 -37.29 -11.95 1.71
CA LYS A 116 -36.63 -12.87 0.79
C LYS A 116 -35.14 -12.84 1.08
N ASN A 117 -34.58 -13.94 1.55
CA ASN A 117 -33.14 -13.99 1.77
C ASN A 117 -32.42 -14.33 0.47
N LEU A 118 -31.37 -13.56 0.19
CA LEU A 118 -30.46 -13.87 -0.90
C LEU A 118 -29.45 -14.89 -0.36
N MET A 119 -29.70 -16.15 -0.67
CA MET A 119 -28.78 -17.24 -0.35
C MET A 119 -27.60 -17.17 -1.32
N CYS A 120 -26.41 -17.11 -0.74
CA CYS A 120 -25.16 -17.03 -1.48
C CYS A 120 -24.41 -18.34 -1.29
N SER A 121 -24.08 -19.02 -2.38
CA SER A 121 -23.10 -20.11 -2.32
C SER A 121 -21.71 -19.49 -2.44
N ILE A 122 -20.89 -19.71 -1.41
CA ILE A 122 -19.51 -19.24 -1.36
C ILE A 122 -18.60 -20.43 -1.68
N ASN A 123 -17.66 -20.22 -2.58
CA ASN A 123 -16.64 -21.22 -2.89
C ASN A 123 -15.27 -20.56 -2.98
N PRO A 124 -14.20 -21.29 -2.61
CA PRO A 124 -12.84 -20.82 -2.80
C PRO A 124 -12.52 -20.75 -4.30
N VAL A 125 -12.16 -19.56 -4.78
CA VAL A 125 -11.84 -19.28 -6.18
C VAL A 125 -10.48 -18.60 -6.28
N THR A 126 -9.72 -18.94 -7.31
CA THR A 126 -8.49 -18.24 -7.68
C THR A 126 -8.68 -17.54 -9.02
N LEU A 127 -8.57 -16.22 -9.02
CA LEU A 127 -8.63 -15.41 -10.24
C LEU A 127 -7.21 -15.14 -10.75
N SER A 128 -7.01 -15.25 -12.06
CA SER A 128 -5.72 -14.98 -12.69
C SER A 128 -5.92 -14.21 -13.98
N ILE A 129 -5.09 -13.17 -14.21
CA ILE A 129 -5.10 -12.40 -15.45
C ILE A 129 -4.07 -13.02 -16.41
N LYS A 130 -4.55 -13.69 -17.46
CA LYS A 130 -3.66 -14.30 -18.48
C LYS A 130 -3.14 -13.28 -19.48
N ASN A 131 -4.01 -12.36 -19.92
CA ASN A 131 -3.70 -11.34 -20.93
C ASN A 131 -4.48 -10.06 -20.61
N TYR A 132 -3.80 -8.92 -20.72
CA TYR A 132 -4.41 -7.60 -20.61
C TYR A 132 -3.82 -6.64 -21.66
N VAL A 133 -4.56 -5.57 -21.93
CA VAL A 133 -4.15 -4.47 -22.80
C VAL A 133 -4.39 -3.18 -22.04
N VAL A 134 -3.36 -2.34 -21.97
CA VAL A 134 -3.51 -0.97 -21.45
C VAL A 134 -3.95 -0.10 -22.61
N THR A 135 -5.15 0.47 -22.51
CA THR A 135 -5.73 1.30 -23.57
C THR A 135 -5.43 2.79 -23.36
N GLU A 136 -5.24 3.20 -22.11
CA GLU A 136 -5.02 4.60 -21.73
C GLU A 136 -4.20 4.66 -20.44
N VAL A 137 -3.33 5.65 -20.35
CA VAL A 137 -2.57 5.99 -19.15
C VAL A 137 -2.69 7.49 -18.96
N THR A 138 -3.27 7.90 -17.84
CA THR A 138 -3.37 9.29 -17.41
C THR A 138 -2.51 9.50 -16.17
N ALA A 139 -1.87 10.64 -16.05
CA ALA A 139 -1.21 11.07 -14.82
C ALA A 139 -1.60 12.53 -14.58
N ASN A 140 -1.88 12.89 -13.34
CA ASN A 140 -2.10 14.26 -12.94
C ASN A 140 -1.02 14.62 -11.93
N MET A 141 -0.30 15.71 -12.18
CA MET A 141 0.62 16.30 -11.20
C MET A 141 0.21 17.75 -11.04
N SER A 142 -0.17 18.12 -9.81
CA SER A 142 -0.52 19.50 -9.49
C SER A 142 0.77 20.25 -9.17
N GLY A 143 1.10 21.24 -9.99
CA GLY A 143 2.17 22.20 -9.69
C GLY A 143 1.63 23.42 -8.94
N TYR A 144 2.55 24.28 -8.52
CA TYR A 144 2.21 25.60 -8.01
C TYR A 144 1.67 26.49 -9.14
N LYS A 145 0.70 27.35 -8.81
CA LYS A 145 0.19 28.40 -9.72
C LYS A 145 1.20 29.56 -9.84
N ALA A 146 2.42 29.25 -10.29
CA ALA A 146 3.48 30.23 -10.49
C ALA A 146 3.16 31.14 -11.69
N THR A 147 3.52 32.42 -11.58
CA THR A 147 3.42 33.37 -12.69
C THR A 147 4.52 33.12 -13.73
N ASP A 148 4.29 33.52 -14.97
CA ASP A 148 5.29 33.39 -16.05
C ASP A 148 6.62 34.07 -15.69
N ASP A 149 6.57 35.23 -15.03
CA ASP A 149 7.75 35.95 -14.53
C ASP A 149 8.55 35.12 -13.51
N CYS A 150 7.86 34.41 -12.62
CA CYS A 150 8.50 33.53 -11.63
C CYS A 150 9.18 32.35 -12.34
N LEU A 151 8.46 31.68 -13.25
CA LEU A 151 8.99 30.57 -14.04
C LEU A 151 10.20 31.00 -14.88
N GLN A 152 10.18 32.21 -15.43
CA GLN A 152 11.30 32.75 -16.20
C GLN A 152 12.53 33.00 -15.34
N ARG A 153 12.39 33.59 -14.15
CA ARG A 153 13.50 33.78 -13.21
C ARG A 153 14.09 32.45 -12.73
N VAL A 154 13.23 31.46 -12.48
CA VAL A 154 13.65 30.10 -12.10
C VAL A 154 14.45 29.46 -13.24
N ARG A 155 13.99 29.58 -14.50
CA ARG A 155 14.77 29.14 -15.68
C ARG A 155 16.12 29.83 -15.78
N GLU A 156 16.17 31.15 -15.63
CA GLU A 156 17.42 31.92 -15.70
C GLU A 156 18.41 31.53 -14.59
N PHE A 157 17.89 31.28 -13.38
CA PHE A 157 18.72 30.87 -12.25
C PHE A 157 19.41 29.52 -12.49
N TYR A 158 18.69 28.55 -13.04
CA TYR A 158 19.20 27.20 -13.31
C TYR A 158 19.79 27.02 -14.72
N ALA A 159 19.75 28.05 -15.57
CA ALA A 159 20.25 27.97 -16.95
C ALA A 159 21.73 27.51 -17.03
N ASN A 160 22.54 27.91 -16.05
CA ASN A 160 23.96 27.57 -15.97
C ASN A 160 24.34 26.89 -14.64
N LYS A 161 23.36 26.44 -13.87
CA LYS A 161 23.58 25.82 -12.56
C LYS A 161 22.96 24.44 -12.52
N PRO A 162 23.73 23.39 -12.19
CA PRO A 162 23.13 22.11 -11.91
C PRO A 162 22.24 22.20 -10.67
N PHE A 163 21.24 21.31 -10.60
CA PHE A 163 20.36 21.19 -9.45
C PHE A 163 19.98 19.74 -9.20
N VAL A 164 19.48 19.51 -7.99
CA VAL A 164 19.20 18.19 -7.46
C VAL A 164 17.73 18.11 -7.10
N VAL A 165 17.04 17.09 -7.58
CA VAL A 165 15.69 16.74 -7.11
C VAL A 165 15.81 15.49 -6.24
N PRO A 166 15.45 15.56 -4.94
CA PRO A 166 15.50 14.40 -4.05
C PRO A 166 14.46 13.36 -4.48
N SER A 167 14.76 12.11 -4.17
CA SER A 167 14.02 10.94 -4.62
C SER A 167 14.28 9.78 -3.68
N GLN A 168 13.46 8.74 -3.75
CA GLN A 168 13.65 7.53 -2.96
C GLN A 168 13.55 6.27 -3.82
N ARG A 169 14.30 5.24 -3.42
CA ARG A 169 14.14 3.87 -3.95
C ARG A 169 13.85 2.90 -2.82
N VAL A 170 13.15 1.83 -3.16
CA VAL A 170 12.92 0.71 -2.26
C VAL A 170 13.65 -0.54 -2.76
N GLU A 171 14.34 -1.21 -1.85
CA GLU A 171 14.91 -2.54 -2.07
C GLU A 171 14.26 -3.54 -1.13
N ALA A 172 13.82 -4.68 -1.67
CA ALA A 172 13.08 -5.69 -0.91
C ALA A 172 13.94 -6.94 -0.67
N TRP A 173 13.96 -7.39 0.58
CA TRP A 173 14.75 -8.49 1.10
C TRP A 173 13.83 -9.46 1.83
N SER A 174 13.72 -10.69 1.35
CA SER A 174 12.99 -11.72 2.10
C SER A 174 13.87 -12.24 3.23
N PHE A 175 13.30 -12.34 4.44
CA PHE A 175 13.96 -13.05 5.52
C PHE A 175 14.07 -14.55 5.21
N PRO A 176 15.07 -15.26 5.76
CA PRO A 176 15.29 -16.67 5.44
C PRO A 176 14.30 -17.61 6.14
N THR A 177 13.66 -17.18 7.23
CA THR A 177 12.80 -18.04 8.05
C THR A 177 11.38 -17.50 8.16
N SER A 178 10.41 -18.39 7.99
CA SER A 178 9.00 -18.11 8.26
C SER A 178 8.72 -18.13 9.77
N VAL A 179 7.57 -17.58 10.15
CA VAL A 179 7.09 -17.59 11.53
C VAL A 179 6.81 -19.01 12.06
N THR A 180 7.01 -19.21 13.35
CA THR A 180 6.62 -20.38 14.16
C THR A 180 5.42 -20.07 15.08
N THR A 181 4.86 -21.07 15.75
CA THR A 181 3.76 -20.88 16.71
C THR A 181 4.11 -19.96 17.89
N THR A 182 5.39 -19.81 18.22
CA THR A 182 5.86 -18.94 19.30
C THR A 182 6.24 -17.54 18.81
N GLY A 183 6.11 -17.27 17.51
CA GLY A 183 6.54 -16.02 16.88
C GLY A 183 7.70 -16.21 15.91
N ILE A 184 8.38 -15.11 15.63
CA ILE A 184 9.47 -15.02 14.66
C ILE A 184 10.70 -14.39 15.31
N ARG A 185 11.86 -14.96 14.98
CA ARG A 185 13.16 -14.39 15.23
C ARG A 185 14.07 -14.76 14.06
N THR A 186 14.35 -13.80 13.20
CA THR A 186 15.03 -14.03 11.93
C THR A 186 16.03 -12.92 11.67
N SER A 187 17.11 -13.22 10.96
CA SER A 187 18.13 -12.23 10.62
C SER A 187 18.51 -12.36 9.14
N GLN A 188 18.76 -11.24 8.50
CA GLN A 188 19.27 -11.18 7.13
C GLN A 188 20.45 -10.21 7.08
N ASN A 189 21.54 -10.61 6.41
CA ASN A 189 22.72 -9.76 6.24
C ASN A 189 22.61 -9.00 4.92
N ILE A 190 22.51 -7.67 4.99
CA ILE A 190 22.38 -6.79 3.82
C ILE A 190 23.26 -5.56 3.99
N PRO A 191 23.76 -4.96 2.90
CA PRO A 191 24.34 -3.64 2.94
C PRO A 191 23.22 -2.61 3.11
N LEU A 192 23.40 -1.66 4.03
CA LEU A 192 22.53 -0.48 4.15
C LEU A 192 23.31 0.73 3.66
N SER A 193 22.71 1.53 2.78
CA SER A 193 23.32 2.72 2.20
C SER A 193 22.31 3.85 2.21
N HIS A 194 22.47 4.81 3.13
CA HIS A 194 21.58 5.97 3.29
C HIS A 194 20.11 5.56 3.45
N VAL A 195 19.85 4.61 4.35
CA VAL A 195 18.50 4.08 4.57
C VAL A 195 17.71 4.99 5.51
N THR A 196 16.66 5.63 5.01
CA THR A 196 15.79 6.53 5.79
C THR A 196 14.82 5.75 6.66
N ASP A 197 14.26 4.67 6.10
CA ASP A 197 13.19 3.89 6.69
C ASP A 197 13.38 2.41 6.38
N LEU A 198 12.99 1.58 7.35
CA LEU A 198 12.83 0.15 7.16
C LEU A 198 11.34 -0.19 7.23
N CYS A 199 10.81 -0.83 6.20
CA CYS A 199 9.43 -1.29 6.17
C CYS A 199 9.34 -2.82 6.30
N LEU A 200 8.43 -3.32 7.11
CA LEU A 200 8.13 -4.75 7.21
C LEU A 200 6.78 -5.08 6.57
N LEU A 201 6.78 -6.09 5.71
CA LEU A 201 5.59 -6.62 5.05
C LEU A 201 5.35 -8.06 5.47
N PHE A 202 4.08 -8.42 5.63
CA PHE A 202 3.63 -9.70 6.17
C PHE A 202 2.78 -10.47 5.15
N PRO A 203 3.39 -11.07 4.11
CA PRO A 203 2.67 -11.87 3.12
C PRO A 203 2.04 -13.13 3.74
N LYS A 204 0.79 -13.43 3.35
CA LYS A 204 0.08 -14.69 3.69
C LYS A 204 0.09 -15.71 2.53
N ASP A 205 0.50 -15.29 1.34
CA ASP A 205 0.69 -16.14 0.16
C ASP A 205 2.00 -15.72 -0.52
N SER A 206 2.70 -16.66 -1.15
CA SER A 206 3.93 -16.35 -1.91
C SER A 206 3.68 -15.42 -3.09
N ARG A 207 2.41 -15.24 -3.50
CA ARG A 207 2.00 -14.32 -4.56
C ARG A 207 1.60 -12.94 -4.03
N SER A 208 1.46 -12.75 -2.72
CA SER A 208 1.12 -11.45 -2.12
C SER A 208 2.20 -10.42 -2.43
N THR A 209 1.81 -9.36 -3.15
CA THR A 209 2.71 -8.30 -3.63
C THR A 209 2.30 -6.92 -3.13
N THR A 210 1.01 -6.69 -2.88
CA THR A 210 0.47 -5.39 -2.45
C THR A 210 -0.58 -5.50 -1.33
N CYS A 211 -1.17 -6.68 -1.11
CA CYS A 211 -2.16 -6.90 -0.05
C CYS A 211 -1.52 -7.56 1.18
N TYR A 212 -1.48 -6.83 2.28
CA TYR A 212 -0.86 -7.22 3.54
C TYR A 212 -1.77 -6.84 4.72
N GLU A 213 -1.91 -7.73 5.68
CA GLU A 213 -2.73 -7.50 6.87
C GLU A 213 -1.84 -7.42 8.11
N ASN A 214 -2.35 -6.75 9.15
CA ASN A 214 -1.70 -6.71 10.45
C ASN A 214 -1.45 -8.15 10.96
N PRO A 215 -0.21 -8.54 11.33
CA PRO A 215 0.06 -9.87 11.86
C PRO A 215 -0.43 -10.07 13.31
N CYS A 216 -0.87 -8.99 13.98
CA CYS A 216 -1.28 -8.96 15.40
C CYS A 216 -0.19 -9.45 16.34
N TYR A 217 0.98 -8.79 16.29
CA TYR A 217 2.17 -9.17 17.04
C TYR A 217 2.49 -8.19 18.17
N HIS A 218 3.04 -8.73 19.25
CA HIS A 218 3.65 -7.98 20.34
C HIS A 218 5.16 -8.23 20.41
N ASN A 219 5.85 -7.42 21.22
CA ASN A 219 7.31 -7.44 21.35
C ASN A 219 8.05 -7.32 20.01
N MET A 220 7.47 -6.54 19.11
CA MET A 220 7.98 -6.29 17.77
C MET A 220 9.17 -5.34 17.84
N GLN A 221 10.28 -5.76 17.22
CA GLN A 221 11.48 -4.92 17.10
C GLN A 221 12.40 -5.42 15.99
N VAL A 222 13.05 -4.47 15.31
CA VAL A 222 14.16 -4.71 14.40
C VAL A 222 15.45 -4.24 15.07
N THR A 223 16.52 -5.04 15.02
CA THR A 223 17.83 -4.70 15.56
C THR A 223 18.85 -4.72 14.42
N THR A 224 19.57 -3.61 14.24
CA THR A 224 20.66 -3.51 13.27
C THR A 224 21.70 -2.49 13.76
N CYS A 225 22.96 -2.68 13.40
CA CYS A 225 24.07 -1.79 13.80
C CYS A 225 24.14 -1.48 15.31
N GLY A 226 23.73 -2.45 16.16
CA GLY A 226 23.67 -2.28 17.61
C GLY A 226 22.56 -1.35 18.12
N ARG A 227 21.62 -0.94 17.26
CA ARG A 227 20.47 -0.11 17.58
C ARG A 227 19.16 -0.90 17.38
N ASN A 228 18.12 -0.46 18.08
CA ASN A 228 16.80 -1.06 18.02
C ASN A 228 15.81 -0.10 17.38
N PHE A 229 14.93 -0.63 16.53
CA PHE A 229 13.89 0.09 15.81
C PHE A 229 12.56 -0.63 15.99
N PRO A 230 11.60 -0.06 16.72
CA PRO A 230 11.74 1.10 17.60
C PRO A 230 12.58 0.78 18.86
N ASP A 231 13.01 1.79 19.62
CA ASP A 231 13.81 1.61 20.85
C ASP A 231 13.07 0.76 21.91
N MET A 232 11.75 0.94 22.00
CA MET A 232 10.87 0.17 22.87
C MET A 232 10.22 -0.99 22.12
N LEU A 233 9.90 -2.06 22.83
CA LEU A 233 9.13 -3.17 22.26
C LEU A 233 7.70 -2.69 21.96
N MET A 234 7.22 -2.92 20.73
CA MET A 234 5.89 -2.48 20.31
C MET A 234 4.91 -3.63 20.12
N ASN A 235 3.63 -3.29 20.20
CA ASN A 235 2.50 -4.16 19.92
C ASN A 235 1.65 -3.52 18.81
N THR A 236 1.36 -4.28 17.76
CA THR A 236 0.68 -3.77 16.56
C THR A 236 -0.80 -3.40 16.76
N LEU A 237 -1.37 -3.68 17.94
CA LEU A 237 -2.74 -3.28 18.31
C LEU A 237 -2.79 -2.10 19.29
N ASP A 238 -1.64 -1.63 19.79
CA ASP A 238 -1.59 -0.58 20.81
C ASP A 238 -1.59 0.83 20.19
N GLN A 239 -2.16 1.80 20.91
CA GLN A 239 -2.23 3.20 20.47
C GLN A 239 -0.84 3.81 20.20
N GLN A 240 0.18 3.39 20.95
CA GLN A 240 1.56 3.87 20.74
C GLN A 240 2.11 3.45 19.37
N PHE A 241 1.76 2.24 18.92
CA PHE A 241 2.15 1.77 17.59
C PHE A 241 1.45 2.57 16.50
N PHE A 242 0.15 2.84 16.65
CA PHE A 242 -0.60 3.67 15.71
C PHE A 242 0.03 5.06 15.56
N GLN A 243 0.31 5.75 16.68
CA GLN A 243 0.97 7.06 16.64
C GLN A 243 2.36 6.98 15.99
N MET A 244 3.13 5.93 16.28
CA MET A 244 4.43 5.72 15.65
C MET A 244 4.32 5.59 14.13
N GLN A 245 3.31 4.88 13.62
CA GLN A 245 3.09 4.75 12.18
C GLN A 245 2.66 6.08 11.54
N LEU A 246 1.81 6.88 12.20
CA LEU A 246 1.45 8.21 11.72
C LEU A 246 2.67 9.12 11.59
N ASN A 247 3.50 9.16 12.63
CA ASN A 247 4.74 9.94 12.62
C ASN A 247 5.72 9.41 11.57
N ALA A 248 5.81 8.09 11.41
CA ALA A 248 6.66 7.44 10.43
C ALA A 248 6.31 7.86 9.00
N SER A 249 5.02 8.01 8.73
CA SER A 249 4.48 8.42 7.43
C SER A 249 4.31 9.93 7.26
N ASN A 250 4.71 10.77 8.24
CA ASN A 250 4.46 12.22 8.27
C ASN A 250 2.96 12.60 8.16
N LEU A 251 2.08 11.74 8.69
CA LEU A 251 0.62 11.91 8.71
C LEU A 251 0.11 12.41 10.08
N ASP A 252 1.01 12.84 10.96
CA ASP A 252 0.70 13.38 12.30
C ASP A 252 0.44 14.90 12.31
N LEU A 253 0.60 15.56 11.15
CA LEU A 253 0.51 17.02 11.00
C LEU A 253 -0.73 17.46 10.19
N LEU A 254 -0.51 18.10 9.04
CA LEU A 254 -1.55 18.78 8.26
C LEU A 254 -2.40 17.82 7.40
N PHE A 255 -1.94 16.59 7.20
CA PHE A 255 -2.54 15.62 6.31
C PHE A 255 -3.36 14.59 7.09
N GLU A 256 -4.53 14.26 6.56
CA GLU A 256 -5.41 13.23 7.10
C GLU A 256 -5.04 11.88 6.48
N THR A 257 -5.04 10.82 7.29
CA THR A 257 -4.89 9.45 6.80
C THR A 257 -6.11 9.02 6.01
N THR A 258 -5.95 8.14 5.03
CA THR A 258 -7.13 7.52 4.40
C THR A 258 -7.79 6.56 5.38
N ASP A 259 -9.12 6.42 5.29
CA ASP A 259 -9.90 5.48 6.10
C ASP A 259 -9.30 4.07 6.03
N GLU A 260 -8.84 3.63 4.85
CA GLU A 260 -8.27 2.28 4.67
C GLU A 260 -6.95 2.09 5.44
N PHE A 261 -6.10 3.12 5.49
CA PHE A 261 -4.83 3.04 6.22
C PHE A 261 -5.07 3.06 7.73
N GLU A 262 -5.96 3.92 8.21
CA GLU A 262 -6.35 3.97 9.63
C GLU A 262 -7.00 2.64 10.07
N ASP A 263 -7.95 2.14 9.30
CA ASP A 263 -8.65 0.90 9.58
C ASP A 263 -7.68 -0.29 9.64
N ALA A 264 -6.73 -0.38 8.70
CA ALA A 264 -5.74 -1.46 8.67
C ALA A 264 -4.84 -1.51 9.92
N LEU A 265 -4.59 -0.36 10.55
CA LEU A 265 -3.79 -0.25 11.77
C LEU A 265 -4.62 -0.50 13.04
N THR A 266 -5.88 -0.06 13.06
CA THR A 266 -6.67 0.02 14.30
C THR A 266 -7.72 -1.08 14.44
N THR A 267 -8.24 -1.59 13.32
CA THR A 267 -9.32 -2.57 13.34
C THR A 267 -8.81 -3.95 13.74
N PRO A 268 -9.33 -4.57 14.81
CA PRO A 268 -8.92 -5.91 15.20
C PRO A 268 -9.45 -6.95 14.19
N ILE A 269 -8.58 -7.85 13.75
CA ILE A 269 -8.93 -9.00 12.90
C ILE A 269 -9.20 -10.29 13.69
N ASN A 270 -8.86 -10.29 14.97
CA ASN A 270 -9.03 -11.41 15.87
C ASN A 270 -9.30 -10.93 17.31
N THR A 271 -9.94 -11.82 18.06
CA THR A 271 -10.04 -11.77 19.51
C THR A 271 -9.36 -13.00 20.08
N ALA A 272 -9.26 -13.08 21.40
CA ALA A 272 -8.72 -14.26 22.09
C ALA A 272 -9.49 -15.57 21.79
N SER A 273 -10.71 -15.50 21.23
CA SER A 273 -11.56 -16.67 20.99
C SER A 273 -11.91 -16.92 19.53
N ARG A 274 -11.83 -15.93 18.64
CA ARG A 274 -12.22 -16.09 17.23
C ARG A 274 -11.57 -15.06 16.31
N ARG A 275 -11.62 -15.33 15.00
CA ARG A 275 -11.34 -14.37 13.94
C ARG A 275 -12.59 -13.55 13.63
N LEU A 276 -12.39 -12.31 13.20
CA LEU A 276 -13.44 -11.38 12.83
C LEU A 276 -13.46 -11.20 11.31
N ASN A 277 -14.67 -11.04 10.75
CA ASN A 277 -14.85 -10.69 9.35
C ASN A 277 -14.81 -9.17 9.21
N PRO A 278 -13.86 -8.60 8.46
CA PRO A 278 -13.70 -7.17 8.36
C PRO A 278 -14.78 -6.54 7.48
N HIS A 279 -15.32 -5.41 7.96
CA HIS A 279 -16.33 -4.61 7.26
C HIS A 279 -15.74 -3.46 6.44
N THR A 280 -14.42 -3.42 6.34
CA THR A 280 -13.58 -2.45 5.61
C THR A 280 -12.39 -3.19 4.99
N ASP A 281 -11.58 -2.52 4.17
CA ASP A 281 -10.34 -3.11 3.69
C ASP A 281 -9.24 -2.97 4.76
N LEU A 282 -8.59 -4.09 5.09
CA LEU A 282 -7.49 -4.14 6.06
C LEU A 282 -6.19 -4.60 5.42
N THR A 283 -6.14 -4.59 4.07
CA THR A 283 -5.01 -5.14 3.31
C THR A 283 -3.95 -4.10 2.95
N SER A 284 -4.08 -2.88 3.47
CA SER A 284 -3.11 -1.79 3.34
C SER A 284 -2.21 -1.66 4.58
N PHE A 285 -1.68 -2.78 5.08
CA PHE A 285 -0.84 -2.78 6.28
C PHE A 285 0.66 -2.93 5.95
N MET A 286 1.48 -2.02 6.48
CA MET A 286 2.92 -2.20 6.57
C MET A 286 3.41 -1.60 7.89
N ILE A 287 4.60 -2.01 8.33
CA ILE A 287 5.23 -1.38 9.50
C ILE A 287 6.41 -0.54 9.01
N THR A 288 6.30 0.77 9.08
CA THR A 288 7.39 1.70 8.80
C THR A 288 8.16 1.99 10.08
N LEU A 289 9.48 1.85 10.01
CA LEU A 289 10.42 2.11 11.09
C LEU A 289 11.40 3.19 10.63
N GLN A 290 11.19 4.42 11.11
CA GLN A 290 12.09 5.55 10.86
C GLN A 290 13.48 5.24 11.43
N CYS A 291 14.47 5.26 10.54
CA CYS A 291 15.86 5.09 10.88
C CYS A 291 16.56 6.44 11.07
N GLU A 292 16.10 7.45 10.34
CA GLU A 292 16.49 8.84 10.53
C GLU A 292 15.73 9.50 11.69
N ARG A 293 16.43 10.36 12.44
CA ARG A 293 15.80 11.18 13.47
C ARG A 293 15.35 12.49 12.82
N ASN A 294 14.05 12.77 12.89
CA ASN A 294 13.49 14.06 12.52
C ASN A 294 13.94 15.13 13.54
N SER A 295 15.14 15.68 13.38
CA SER A 295 15.66 16.73 14.25
C SER A 295 15.24 18.11 13.75
N ASN A 296 14.12 18.62 14.29
CA ASN A 296 13.77 20.05 14.35
C ASN A 296 14.11 20.88 13.09
N GLY A 297 13.67 20.45 11.91
CA GLY A 297 13.72 21.27 10.68
C GLY A 297 15.07 21.31 9.95
N ALA A 298 16.06 20.50 10.34
CA ALA A 298 17.20 20.18 9.49
C ALA A 298 17.03 18.74 8.99
N LEU A 299 16.76 18.58 7.69
CA LEU A 299 16.89 17.29 7.00
C LEU A 299 18.39 16.95 7.00
N THR A 300 18.88 16.28 8.04
CA THR A 300 20.19 15.65 8.00
C THR A 300 20.04 14.34 7.26
N PHE A 301 20.34 14.36 5.97
CA PHE A 301 20.38 13.22 5.07
C PHE A 301 21.59 12.34 5.39
N ASP A 302 21.50 11.56 6.46
CA ASP A 302 22.51 10.59 6.91
C ASP A 302 21.83 9.36 7.51
N GLY A 303 20.88 8.77 6.78
CA GLY A 303 20.21 7.52 7.14
C GLY A 303 21.18 6.39 7.47
N LEU A 304 20.65 5.21 7.85
CA LEU A 304 21.52 4.09 8.19
C LEU A 304 22.43 3.74 7.01
N ASP A 305 23.71 4.02 7.17
CA ASP A 305 24.77 3.70 6.21
C ASP A 305 25.83 2.82 6.86
N THR A 306 26.27 1.84 6.08
CA THR A 306 27.24 0.82 6.46
C THR A 306 28.44 0.82 5.52
N ASN A 307 28.55 1.82 4.62
CA ASN A 307 29.65 1.93 3.66
C ASN A 307 29.84 0.64 2.85
N ASN A 308 28.72 0.09 2.34
CA ASN A 308 28.68 -1.18 1.60
C ASN A 308 29.09 -2.44 2.41
N GLN A 309 29.20 -2.36 3.73
CA GLN A 309 29.43 -3.55 4.56
C GLN A 309 28.10 -4.24 4.89
N ASN A 310 28.09 -5.57 4.79
CA ASN A 310 26.93 -6.34 5.20
C ASN A 310 26.76 -6.27 6.72
N VAL A 311 25.62 -5.77 7.17
CA VAL A 311 25.21 -5.79 8.58
C VAL A 311 24.02 -6.71 8.77
N SER A 312 23.90 -7.27 9.97
CA SER A 312 22.76 -8.11 10.32
C SER A 312 21.57 -7.25 10.70
N VAL A 313 20.46 -7.41 9.98
CA VAL A 313 19.16 -6.88 10.36
C VAL A 313 18.36 -8.03 10.96
N GLU A 314 18.16 -8.01 12.27
CA GLU A 314 17.39 -9.01 13.01
C GLU A 314 15.97 -8.50 13.25
N PHE A 315 14.96 -9.27 12.88
CA PHE A 315 13.56 -9.00 13.19
C PHE A 315 13.04 -10.02 14.20
N ARG A 316 12.35 -9.53 15.24
CA ARG A 316 11.66 -10.35 16.23
C ARG A 316 10.23 -9.87 16.51
N GLY A 317 9.37 -10.82 16.86
CA GLY A 317 7.99 -10.56 17.29
C GLY A 317 7.27 -11.84 17.69
N ALA A 318 6.23 -11.73 18.50
CA ALA A 318 5.42 -12.86 18.94
C ALA A 318 3.92 -12.61 18.73
N PRO A 319 3.11 -13.63 18.40
CA PRO A 319 1.69 -13.44 18.17
C PRO A 319 0.97 -13.08 19.47
N ILE A 320 0.12 -12.04 19.43
CA ILE A 320 -0.74 -11.64 20.55
C ILE A 320 -1.74 -12.75 20.89
N TYR A 321 -2.27 -13.38 19.83
CA TYR A 321 -3.24 -14.45 19.93
C TYR A 321 -2.65 -15.73 19.35
N GLN A 322 -2.75 -16.83 20.10
CA GLN A 322 -2.10 -18.11 19.77
C GLN A 322 -3.10 -19.14 19.23
N CYS A 323 -2.60 -20.30 18.80
CA CYS A 323 -3.41 -21.41 18.27
C CYS A 323 -4.29 -20.94 17.10
N ASP A 324 -5.55 -21.36 17.04
CA ASP A 324 -6.46 -21.10 15.91
C ASP A 324 -6.71 -19.59 15.66
N THR A 325 -6.50 -18.76 16.69
CA THR A 325 -6.66 -17.30 16.62
C THR A 325 -5.43 -16.56 16.08
N ASP A 326 -4.31 -17.23 15.88
CA ASP A 326 -3.14 -16.67 15.18
C ASP A 326 -3.43 -16.57 13.67
N CYS A 327 -3.85 -15.38 13.23
CA CYS A 327 -4.31 -15.10 11.88
C CYS A 327 -3.18 -15.00 10.84
N TYR A 328 -1.93 -14.85 11.27
CA TYR A 328 -0.79 -14.80 10.37
C TYR A 328 -0.16 -16.19 10.20
N TYR A 329 0.08 -16.91 11.31
CA TYR A 329 0.65 -18.26 11.26
C TYR A 329 -0.31 -19.31 10.66
N ASN A 330 -1.60 -19.22 10.99
CA ASN A 330 -2.65 -20.09 10.44
C ASN A 330 -3.42 -19.33 9.35
N VAL A 331 -2.87 -19.24 8.14
CA VAL A 331 -3.47 -18.44 7.05
C VAL A 331 -4.86 -18.92 6.69
N ASP A 332 -5.05 -20.23 6.57
CA ASP A 332 -6.33 -20.86 6.25
C ASP A 332 -6.61 -22.10 7.12
N LEU A 333 -7.84 -22.59 7.03
CA LEU A 333 -8.28 -23.83 7.71
C LEU A 333 -7.62 -25.10 7.14
N LYS A 334 -6.88 -25.00 6.03
CA LYS A 334 -6.20 -26.12 5.38
C LYS A 334 -4.73 -26.24 5.84
N GLY A 335 -4.33 -25.45 6.84
CA GLY A 335 -2.99 -25.51 7.42
C GLY A 335 -1.92 -24.81 6.58
N LYS A 336 -2.31 -23.91 5.68
CA LYS A 336 -1.36 -23.09 4.91
C LYS A 336 -0.54 -22.21 5.85
N ARG A 337 0.78 -22.22 5.63
CA ARG A 337 1.76 -21.39 6.34
C ARG A 337 2.13 -20.16 5.53
N PRO A 338 2.37 -19.01 6.18
CA PRO A 338 2.80 -17.82 5.48
C PRO A 338 4.26 -17.96 5.01
N PRO A 339 4.63 -17.34 3.88
CA PRO A 339 6.03 -17.11 3.54
C PRO A 339 6.73 -16.22 4.58
N PRO A 340 8.07 -16.15 4.58
CA PRO A 340 8.81 -15.24 5.44
C PRO A 340 8.39 -13.78 5.24
N PRO A 341 8.42 -12.95 6.31
CA PRO A 341 8.26 -11.52 6.17
C PRO A 341 9.30 -10.92 5.23
N ILE A 342 8.94 -9.78 4.64
CA ILE A 342 9.81 -9.05 3.72
C ILE A 342 10.23 -7.76 4.42
N LEU A 343 11.54 -7.51 4.41
CA LEU A 343 12.12 -6.23 4.80
C LEU A 343 12.29 -5.38 3.54
N CYS A 344 11.78 -4.17 3.56
CA CYS A 344 12.02 -3.16 2.55
C CYS A 344 12.94 -2.09 3.15
N SER A 345 14.07 -1.82 2.52
CA SER A 345 14.91 -0.67 2.85
C SER A 345 14.61 0.46 1.88
N ILE A 346 14.30 1.63 2.43
CA ILE A 346 14.06 2.86 1.66
C ILE A 346 15.34 3.66 1.70
N HIS A 347 15.90 3.93 0.52
CA HIS A 347 17.16 4.64 0.37
C HIS A 347 16.92 5.99 -0.29
N ASP A 348 17.64 7.00 0.18
CA ASP A 348 17.70 8.27 -0.52
C ASP A 348 18.46 8.15 -1.83
N THR A 349 17.94 8.84 -2.83
CA THR A 349 18.46 8.88 -4.19
C THR A 349 18.20 10.26 -4.78
N PHE A 350 18.86 10.57 -5.90
CA PHE A 350 18.87 11.94 -6.41
C PHE A 350 18.73 11.96 -7.92
N TRP A 351 17.94 12.89 -8.43
CA TRP A 351 18.00 13.28 -9.83
C TRP A 351 18.90 14.48 -9.98
N LEU A 352 19.99 14.32 -10.71
CA LEU A 352 20.95 15.37 -11.02
C LEU A 352 20.61 15.93 -12.40
N PHE A 353 20.30 17.23 -12.43
CA PHE A 353 20.07 17.96 -13.65
C PHE A 353 21.23 18.91 -13.90
N GLY A 354 21.76 18.91 -15.12
CA GLY A 354 22.88 19.76 -15.50
C GLY A 354 22.75 20.33 -16.91
N PRO A 355 23.29 21.54 -17.15
CA PRO A 355 23.32 22.14 -18.49
C PRO A 355 24.28 21.39 -19.44
N ALA A 356 25.20 20.58 -18.93
CA ALA A 356 26.13 19.79 -19.73
C ALA A 356 25.38 18.81 -20.66
N ASN A 357 25.81 18.73 -21.92
CA ASN A 357 25.27 17.87 -22.99
C ASN A 357 23.82 18.13 -23.43
N GLY A 358 23.36 19.39 -23.38
CA GLY A 358 22.04 19.77 -23.92
C GLY A 358 20.86 19.47 -22.99
N GLY A 359 21.11 19.49 -21.67
CA GLY A 359 20.16 19.10 -20.63
C GLY A 359 20.30 17.62 -20.32
N SER A 360 21.28 17.27 -19.49
CA SER A 360 21.43 15.90 -18.98
C SER A 360 20.70 15.74 -17.65
N CYS A 361 20.08 14.57 -17.49
CA CYS A 361 19.38 14.14 -16.29
C CYS A 361 19.96 12.77 -15.91
N VAL A 362 20.53 12.66 -14.71
CA VAL A 362 21.16 11.43 -14.20
C VAL A 362 20.44 11.04 -12.92
N TYR A 363 20.05 9.77 -12.82
CA TYR A 363 19.53 9.21 -11.58
C TYR A 363 20.70 8.60 -10.79
N ASP A 364 21.04 9.24 -9.68
CA ASP A 364 22.11 8.86 -8.77
C ASP A 364 21.56 8.04 -7.60
N VAL A 365 22.22 6.90 -7.36
CA VAL A 365 21.86 5.93 -6.34
C VAL A 365 23.04 5.52 -5.46
N ASN A 366 24.21 6.12 -5.68
CA ASN A 366 25.46 5.71 -5.02
C ASN A 366 26.00 6.77 -4.07
N ASN A 367 25.77 8.05 -4.38
CA ASN A 367 26.34 9.15 -3.61
C ASN A 367 25.41 9.56 -2.46
N THR A 368 26.02 10.03 -1.37
CA THR A 368 25.35 10.72 -0.26
C THR A 368 24.78 12.08 -0.70
N PHE A 369 23.88 12.65 0.09
CA PHE A 369 23.42 14.03 -0.13
C PHE A 369 24.58 15.03 -0.14
N ASP A 370 25.49 14.96 0.83
CA ASP A 370 26.63 15.88 0.92
C ASP A 370 27.57 15.78 -0.28
N GLU A 371 27.84 14.56 -0.77
CA GLU A 371 28.63 14.35 -1.98
C GLU A 371 27.93 14.95 -3.20
N VAL A 372 26.63 14.72 -3.35
CA VAL A 372 25.83 15.28 -4.44
C VAL A 372 25.82 16.81 -4.40
N ILE A 373 25.63 17.41 -3.23
CA ILE A 373 25.67 18.86 -3.05
C ILE A 373 27.06 19.43 -3.36
N SER A 374 28.13 18.73 -2.96
CA SER A 374 29.49 19.16 -3.28
C SER A 374 29.77 19.17 -4.80
N GLN A 375 29.20 18.21 -5.55
CA GLN A 375 29.36 18.11 -7.00
C GLN A 375 28.67 19.25 -7.76
N ILE A 376 27.60 19.83 -7.22
CA ILE A 376 26.87 20.94 -7.86
C ILE A 376 27.36 22.33 -7.45
N GLN A 377 28.09 22.43 -6.33
CA GLN A 377 28.64 23.70 -5.82
C GLN A 377 30.08 23.97 -6.30
N GLY A 378 30.79 22.94 -6.77
CA GLY A 378 32.09 23.07 -7.44
C GLY A 378 31.96 23.51 -8.88
#